data_AF-A0A2V6VAQ7-F1
#
_entry.id   AF-A0A2V6VAQ7-F1
#
_cell.length_a   1.000
_cell.length_b   1.000
_cell.length_c   1.000
_cell.angle_alpha   90.00
_cell.angle_beta   90.00
_cell.angle_gamma   90.00
#
_symmetry.space_group_name_H-M   'P 1'
#
loop_
_entity.id
_entity.type
_entity.pdbx_description
1 polymer ?
#
loop_
_entity_poly.entity_id
_entity_poly.type
_entity_poly.pdbx_seq_one_letter_code
_entity_poly.pdbx_strand_id
1 'polypeptide(L)'
;MRWATLTSRSGDGSLTAIRLEPEAIAKALATFINATIMARGHPVQPDDDLELAGLDSMALLKILLFIEAEYGFWMPDEDLVEGNIRTARALARYVSGRRSEP
;
A
#
# COMPACT_ATOMS: atom_id res chain seq x y z
N MET A 1 5.54 36.49 45.12
CA MET A 1 4.73 35.30 45.47
C MET A 1 5.17 34.15 44.58
N ARG A 2 5.68 33.07 45.19
CA ARG A 2 6.16 31.85 44.52
C ARG A 2 5.03 30.83 44.50
N TRP A 3 4.75 30.23 43.35
CA TRP A 3 3.99 28.99 43.26
C TRP A 3 4.91 27.91 42.71
N ALA A 4 4.95 26.79 43.43
CA ALA A 4 5.79 25.66 43.19
C ALA A 4 5.06 24.61 42.33
N THR A 5 5.84 23.96 41.47
CA THR A 5 5.75 22.57 41.01
C THR A 5 4.48 22.13 40.25
N LEU A 6 4.66 21.85 38.96
CA LEU A 6 4.20 20.59 38.37
C LEU A 6 5.32 20.06 37.47
N THR A 7 5.87 18.94 37.93
CA THR A 7 6.85 18.12 37.24
C THR A 7 6.29 17.57 35.94
N SER A 8 7.19 17.45 34.97
CA SER A 8 7.19 16.57 33.81
C SER A 8 5.88 15.85 33.46
N ARG A 9 5.29 16.26 32.35
CA ARG A 9 4.62 15.34 31.44
C ARG A 9 4.81 15.81 30.00
N SER A 10 6.07 15.85 29.56
CA SER A 10 6.35 15.80 28.13
C SER A 10 6.21 14.33 27.71
N GLY A 11 4.97 13.93 27.42
CA GLY A 11 4.74 12.88 26.45
C GLY A 11 5.20 13.44 25.11
N ASP A 12 6.50 13.33 24.84
CA ASP A 12 7.06 13.71 23.55
C ASP A 12 6.69 12.61 22.55
N GLY A 13 6.02 13.04 21.49
CA GLY A 13 5.37 12.19 20.54
C GLY A 13 6.37 11.43 19.71
N SER A 14 6.17 10.13 19.62
CA SER A 14 6.38 9.44 18.35
C SER A 14 5.35 8.31 18.25
N LEU A 15 4.09 8.70 18.03
CA LEU A 15 3.20 7.90 17.20
C LEU A 15 3.78 8.03 15.79
N THR A 16 4.90 7.35 15.56
CA THR A 16 5.60 7.27 14.30
C THR A 16 4.54 6.88 13.29
N ALA A 17 4.16 7.78 12.38
CA ALA A 17 3.38 7.42 11.22
C ALA A 17 4.05 6.16 10.67
N ILE A 18 3.37 5.02 10.73
CA ILE A 18 3.94 3.76 10.27
C ILE A 18 4.19 3.99 8.78
N ARG A 19 5.45 4.29 8.42
CA ARG A 19 5.84 4.48 7.04
C ARG A 19 5.67 3.14 6.38
N LEU A 20 4.66 3.04 5.52
CA LEU A 20 4.46 1.86 4.72
C LEU A 20 5.56 1.86 3.67
N GLU A 21 6.60 1.08 3.91
CA GLU A 21 7.71 0.95 2.98
C GLU A 21 7.20 0.35 1.65
N PRO A 22 7.41 1.01 0.49
CA PRO A 22 6.91 0.54 -0.80
C PRO A 22 7.31 -0.90 -1.12
N GLU A 23 8.50 -1.33 -0.69
CA GLU A 23 8.96 -2.71 -0.87
C GLU A 23 8.07 -3.72 -0.13
N ALA A 24 7.66 -3.39 1.10
CA ALA A 24 6.82 -4.26 1.90
C ALA A 24 5.42 -4.39 1.28
N ILE A 25 4.85 -3.28 0.80
CA ILE A 25 3.56 -3.28 0.10
C ILE A 25 3.66 -4.09 -1.21
N ALA A 26 4.71 -3.88 -2.01
CA ALA A 26 4.88 -4.57 -3.28
C ALA A 26 4.97 -6.11 -3.09
N LYS A 27 5.68 -6.55 -2.04
CA LYS A 27 5.76 -7.96 -1.68
C LYS A 27 4.42 -8.52 -1.19
N ALA A 28 3.67 -7.76 -0.39
CA ALA A 28 2.34 -8.15 0.07
C ALA A 28 1.37 -8.30 -1.11
N LEU A 29 1.38 -7.34 -2.05
CA LEU A 29 0.58 -7.39 -3.27
C LEU A 29 0.93 -8.60 -4.13
N ALA A 30 2.22 -8.85 -4.41
CA ALA A 30 2.64 -10.02 -5.16
C ALA A 30 2.22 -11.33 -4.46
N THR A 31 2.30 -11.38 -3.13
CA THR A 31 1.84 -12.54 -2.35
C THR A 31 0.34 -12.77 -2.50
N PHE A 32 -0.46 -11.71 -2.35
CA PHE A 32 -1.91 -11.76 -2.52
C PHE A 32 -2.31 -12.21 -3.93
N ILE A 33 -1.71 -11.60 -4.96
CA ILE A 33 -1.96 -11.95 -6.36
C ILE A 33 -1.70 -13.44 -6.61
N ASN A 34 -0.57 -13.94 -6.14
CA ASN A 34 -0.20 -15.34 -6.31
C ASN A 34 -1.07 -16.32 -5.51
N ALA A 35 -1.61 -15.90 -4.37
CA ALA A 35 -2.44 -16.75 -3.52
C ALA A 35 -3.92 -16.78 -3.95
N THR A 36 -4.43 -15.67 -4.49
CA THR A 36 -5.88 -15.44 -4.64
C THR A 36 -6.33 -15.29 -6.09
N ILE A 37 -5.42 -14.96 -7.00
CA ILE A 37 -5.75 -14.62 -8.39
C ILE A 37 -5.08 -15.61 -9.36
N MET A 38 -3.77 -15.85 -9.22
CA MET A 38 -3.02 -16.68 -10.17
C MET A 38 -3.13 -18.17 -9.87
N ALA A 39 -3.54 -18.95 -10.87
CA ALA A 39 -3.56 -20.42 -10.79
C ALA A 39 -2.27 -21.03 -11.37
N ARG A 40 -1.27 -21.26 -10.52
CA ARG A 40 -0.14 -22.23 -10.67
C ARG A 40 0.68 -22.27 -11.98
N GLY A 41 0.66 -21.24 -12.82
CA GLY A 41 1.50 -21.18 -14.02
C GLY A 41 2.91 -20.65 -13.72
N HIS A 42 2.99 -19.37 -13.34
CA HIS A 42 4.22 -18.71 -12.91
C HIS A 42 3.88 -17.64 -11.85
N PRO A 43 4.66 -17.56 -10.75
CA PRO A 43 4.39 -16.58 -9.72
C PRO A 43 4.78 -15.18 -10.16
N VAL A 44 3.82 -14.25 -10.10
CA VAL A 44 4.01 -12.82 -10.37
C VAL A 44 5.01 -12.24 -9.38
N GLN A 45 6.02 -11.53 -9.90
CA GLN A 45 6.99 -10.76 -9.15
C GLN A 45 6.56 -9.29 -9.04
N PRO A 46 7.12 -8.53 -8.07
CA PRO A 46 6.75 -7.12 -7.86
C PRO A 46 6.88 -6.20 -9.09
N ASP A 47 7.80 -6.52 -9.99
CA ASP A 47 8.14 -5.73 -11.19
C ASP A 47 7.55 -6.31 -12.48
N ASP A 48 6.82 -7.43 -12.40
CA ASP A 48 6.15 -8.01 -13.55
C ASP A 48 4.99 -7.12 -13.99
N ASP A 49 4.80 -7.05 -15.32
CA ASP A 49 3.65 -6.41 -15.93
C ASP A 49 2.40 -7.25 -15.65
N LEU A 50 1.46 -6.68 -14.89
CA LEU A 50 0.30 -7.40 -14.39
C LEU A 50 -0.66 -7.80 -15.52
N GLU A 51 -0.84 -6.94 -16.52
CA GLU A 51 -1.71 -7.23 -17.67
C GLU A 51 -1.11 -8.36 -18.52
N LEU A 52 0.20 -8.30 -18.79
CA LEU A 52 0.90 -9.38 -19.51
C LEU A 52 0.95 -10.68 -18.71
N ALA A 53 0.90 -10.61 -17.38
CA ALA A 53 0.76 -11.77 -16.51
C ALA A 53 -0.67 -12.35 -16.49
N GLY A 54 -1.62 -11.73 -17.20
CA GLY A 54 -2.99 -12.21 -17.34
C GLY A 54 -3.95 -11.72 -16.25
N LEU A 55 -3.59 -10.66 -15.51
CA LEU A 55 -4.53 -10.01 -14.60
C LEU A 55 -5.52 -9.17 -15.40
N ASP A 56 -6.80 -9.46 -15.21
CA ASP A 56 -7.91 -8.73 -15.82
C ASP A 56 -8.49 -7.65 -14.89
N SER A 57 -9.57 -6.99 -15.32
CA SER A 57 -10.25 -5.96 -14.53
C SER A 57 -10.81 -6.48 -13.19
N MET A 58 -11.19 -7.76 -13.12
CA MET A 58 -11.71 -8.35 -11.88
C MET A 58 -10.57 -8.64 -10.89
N ALA A 59 -9.42 -9.09 -11.39
CA ALA A 59 -8.20 -9.20 -10.61
C ALA A 59 -7.78 -7.83 -10.04
N LEU A 60 -7.80 -6.77 -10.87
CA LEU A 60 -7.51 -5.42 -10.42
C LEU A 60 -8.46 -4.96 -9.30
N LEU A 61 -9.77 -5.20 -9.44
CA LEU A 61 -10.74 -4.87 -8.40
C LEU A 61 -10.43 -5.58 -7.07
N LYS A 62 -10.07 -6.87 -7.10
CA LYS A 62 -9.68 -7.62 -5.89
C LYS A 62 -8.42 -7.03 -5.23
N ILE A 63 -7.46 -6.57 -6.04
CA ILE A 63 -6.25 -5.91 -5.54
C ILE A 63 -6.60 -4.59 -4.86
N LEU A 64 -7.48 -3.77 -5.45
CA LEU A 64 -7.93 -2.51 -4.85
C LEU A 64 -8.64 -2.74 -3.51
N LEU A 65 -9.52 -3.75 -3.44
CA LEU A 65 -10.18 -4.13 -2.18
C LEU A 65 -9.20 -4.65 -1.12
N PHE A 66 -8.17 -5.40 -1.53
CA PHE A 66 -7.10 -5.81 -0.63
C PHE A 66 -6.34 -4.61 -0.07
N ILE A 67 -6.00 -3.63 -0.91
CA ILE A 67 -5.33 -2.39 -0.49
C ILE A 67 -6.18 -1.59 0.50
N GLU A 68 -7.48 -1.47 0.22
CA GLU A 68 -8.43 -0.79 1.12
C GLU A 68 -8.50 -1.50 2.48
N ALA A 69 -8.62 -2.83 2.48
CA ALA A 69 -8.71 -3.62 3.71
C ALA A 69 -7.42 -3.59 4.55
N GLU A 70 -6.25 -3.71 3.93
CA GLU A 70 -4.96 -3.78 4.64
C GLU A 70 -4.41 -2.40 5.03
N TYR A 71 -4.63 -1.39 4.19
CA TYR A 71 -3.99 -0.08 4.35
C TYR A 71 -4.97 1.06 4.62
N GLY A 72 -6.29 0.79 4.61
CA GLY A 72 -7.32 1.80 4.81
C GLY A 72 -7.30 2.88 3.72
N PHE A 73 -6.88 2.52 2.51
CA PHE A 73 -6.66 3.44 1.41
C PHE A 73 -7.51 3.06 0.20
N TRP A 74 -8.26 4.03 -0.32
CA TRP A 74 -9.03 3.88 -1.54
C TRP A 74 -8.39 4.69 -2.66
N MET A 75 -8.08 4.04 -3.78
CA MET A 75 -7.55 4.69 -4.98
C MET A 75 -8.72 5.28 -5.78
N PRO A 76 -8.71 6.59 -6.07
CA PRO A 76 -9.71 7.20 -6.92
C PRO A 76 -9.52 6.85 -8.40
N ASP A 77 -10.63 6.87 -9.12
CA ASP A 77 -10.70 6.41 -10.51
C ASP A 77 -9.76 7.21 -11.43
N GLU A 78 -9.56 8.50 -11.18
CA GLU A 78 -8.63 9.35 -11.93
C GLU A 78 -7.16 8.90 -11.82
N ASP A 79 -6.81 8.13 -10.78
CA ASP A 79 -5.47 7.60 -10.58
C ASP A 79 -5.31 6.14 -11.06
N LEU A 80 -6.36 5.52 -11.58
CA LEU A 80 -6.33 4.21 -12.25
C LEU A 80 -5.72 4.34 -13.65
N VAL A 81 -4.51 4.88 -13.71
CA VAL A 81 -3.72 5.05 -14.93
C VAL A 81 -2.63 4.01 -14.99
N GLU A 82 -2.22 3.64 -16.21
CA GLU A 82 -1.21 2.61 -16.48
C GLU A 82 0.03 2.77 -15.59
N GLY A 83 0.55 4.00 -15.46
CA GLY A 83 1.74 4.29 -14.65
C GLY A 83 1.63 3.89 -13.17
N ASN A 84 0.42 3.85 -12.60
CA ASN A 84 0.18 3.49 -11.20
C ASN A 84 -0.15 2.00 -11.02
N ILE A 85 -0.71 1.34 -12.03
CA ILE A 85 -1.26 -0.02 -11.90
C ILE A 85 -0.50 -1.09 -12.69
N ARG A 86 0.48 -0.71 -13.51
CA ARG A 86 1.22 -1.63 -14.40
C ARG A 86 1.92 -2.76 -13.66
N THR A 87 2.49 -2.47 -12.49
CA THR A 87 3.21 -3.45 -11.66
C THR A 87 2.81 -3.31 -10.19
N ALA A 88 2.99 -4.37 -9.40
CA ALA A 88 2.74 -4.30 -7.95
C ALA A 88 3.64 -3.25 -7.26
N ARG A 89 4.87 -3.04 -7.76
CA ARG A 89 5.77 -1.99 -7.28
C ARG A 89 5.28 -0.58 -7.60
N ALA A 90 4.73 -0.35 -8.80
CA ALA A 90 4.14 0.95 -9.15
C ALA A 90 2.99 1.29 -8.20
N LEU A 91 2.10 0.33 -7.97
CA LEU A 91 0.96 0.48 -7.08
C LEU A 91 1.39 0.73 -5.63
N ALA A 92 2.41 0.00 -5.17
CA ALA A 92 2.98 0.18 -3.84
C ALA A 92 3.59 1.57 -3.61
N ARG A 93 4.30 2.13 -4.61
CA ARG A 93 4.85 3.49 -4.55
C ARG A 93 3.73 4.52 -4.44
N TYR A 94 2.68 4.35 -5.21
CA TYR A 94 1.52 5.22 -5.16
C TYR A 94 0.85 5.20 -3.78
N VAL A 95 0.56 4.01 -3.24
CA VAL A 95 -0.06 3.83 -1.90
C VAL A 95 0.81 4.44 -0.80
N SER A 96 2.12 4.22 -0.85
CA SER A 96 3.08 4.77 0.13
C SER A 96 3.16 6.31 0.06
N GLY A 97 3.12 6.88 -1.14
CA GLY A 97 3.19 8.32 -1.37
C GLY A 97 1.97 9.08 -0.82
N ARG A 98 0.75 8.58 -1.06
CA ARG A 98 -0.49 9.26 -0.63
C ARG A 98 -0.72 9.29 0.87
N ARG A 99 -0.27 8.27 1.62
CA ARG A 99 -0.34 8.28 3.10
C ARG A 99 0.57 9.31 3.75
N SER A 100 1.49 9.91 2.99
CA SER A 100 2.40 10.96 3.47
C SER A 100 1.84 12.37 3.26
N GLU A 101 0.74 12.51 2.51
CA GLU A 101 0.02 13.78 2.37
C GLU A 101 -1.02 13.90 3.49
N PRO A 102 -1.09 15.04 4.20
CA PRO A 102 -1.94 15.24 5.39
C PRO A 102 -3.43 15.34 5.08
#